data_AF-A0A933V8C0-F1
#
_entry.id   AF-A0A933V8C0-F1
#
_cell.length_a   1.000
_cell.length_b   1.000
_cell.length_c   1.000
_cell.angle_alpha   90.00
_cell.angle_beta   90.00
_cell.angle_gamma   90.00
#
_symmetry.space_group_name_H-M   'P 1'
#
loop_
_entity.id
_entity.type
_entity.pdbx_description
1 polymer ?
#
loop_
_entity_poly.entity_id
_entity_poly.type
_entity_poly.pdbx_seq_one_letter_code
_entity_poly.pdbx_strand_id
1 'polypeptide(L)'
;MTLKKIAALLAIAGIASPALATNGMNMEGYGAVATSMGGASMAYDNGAGAMMNNPATLGLMGQGSAIGVAVGFLGPDVKASVPAFGLSAQSAGDAYYMPAIGYLMKTGQFT
;
A
#
# COMPACT_ATOMS: atom_id res chain seq x y z
N MET A 1 10.99 21.31 -25.51
CA MET A 1 11.10 20.14 -24.59
C MET A 1 10.41 20.37 -23.25
N THR A 2 10.49 21.57 -22.68
CA THR A 2 9.96 21.93 -21.35
C THR A 2 8.43 21.82 -21.25
N LEU A 3 7.69 22.24 -22.27
CA LEU A 3 6.23 22.19 -22.27
C LEU A 3 5.67 20.76 -22.20
N LYS A 4 6.31 19.80 -22.89
CA LYS A 4 5.94 18.38 -22.85
C LYS A 4 6.16 17.77 -21.46
N LYS A 5 7.20 18.20 -20.75
CA LYS A 5 7.49 17.76 -19.37
C LYS A 5 6.46 18.31 -18.39
N ILE A 6 6.07 19.57 -18.54
CA ILE A 6 5.02 20.21 -17.72
C ILE A 6 3.67 19.53 -17.94
N ALA A 7 3.31 19.24 -19.19
CA ALA A 7 2.08 18.53 -19.52
C ALA A 7 2.05 17.11 -18.91
N ALA A 8 3.18 16.38 -18.95
CA ALA A 8 3.28 15.06 -18.32
C ALA A 8 3.14 15.12 -16.79
N LEU A 9 3.76 16.11 -16.13
CA LEU A 9 3.63 16.34 -14.68
C LEU A 9 2.19 16.66 -14.28
N LEU A 10 1.50 17.52 -15.04
CA LEU A 10 0.09 17.85 -14.79
C LEU A 10 -0.83 16.65 -15.01
N ALA A 11 -0.54 15.79 -15.99
CA ALA A 11 -1.27 14.55 -16.21
C ALA A 11 -1.13 13.58 -15.03
N ILE A 12 0.07 13.43 -14.46
CA ILE A 12 0.31 12.60 -13.27
C ILE A 12 -0.41 13.17 -12.05
N ALA A 13 -0.34 14.50 -11.84
CA ALA A 13 -1.02 15.16 -10.74
C ALA A 13 -2.55 15.05 -10.83
N GLY A 14 -3.11 15.07 -12.05
CA GLY A 14 -4.56 14.95 -12.29
C GLY A 14 -5.15 13.56 -12.00
N ILE A 15 -4.31 12.54 -11.82
CA ILE A 15 -4.74 11.16 -11.48
C ILE A 15 -4.72 10.93 -9.96
N ALA A 16 -4.23 11.88 -9.16
CA ALA A 16 -4.21 11.75 -7.71
C ALA A 16 -5.62 11.87 -7.11
N SER A 17 -6.31 10.74 -6.94
CA SER A 17 -7.55 10.64 -6.18
C SER A 17 -7.30 10.76 -4.67
N PRO A 18 -8.23 11.32 -3.88
CA PRO A 18 -8.09 11.36 -2.43
C PRO A 18 -7.96 9.93 -1.87
N ALA A 19 -6.87 9.67 -1.16
CA ALA A 19 -6.68 8.41 -0.46
C ALA A 19 -7.60 8.40 0.78
N LEU A 20 -8.79 7.81 0.63
CA LEU A 20 -9.66 7.44 1.76
C LEU A 20 -9.07 6.23 2.49
N ALA A 21 -7.85 6.37 3.01
CA ALA A 21 -7.15 5.29 3.67
C ALA A 21 -7.72 5.08 5.08
N THR A 22 -8.42 3.98 5.29
CA THR A 22 -8.66 3.43 6.61
C THR A 22 -7.33 2.87 7.15
N ASN A 23 -6.94 3.21 8.38
CA ASN A 23 -5.70 2.74 9.03
C ASN A 23 -5.57 1.21 9.20
N GLY A 24 -6.53 0.42 8.70
CA GLY A 24 -6.54 -1.05 8.82
C GLY A 24 -5.33 -1.74 8.16
N MET A 25 -4.88 -1.25 7.00
CA MET A 25 -3.74 -1.88 6.31
C MET A 25 -2.41 -1.77 7.08
N ASN A 26 -2.29 -0.80 8.00
CA ASN A 26 -1.09 -0.69 8.82
C ASN A 26 -1.00 -1.84 9.86
N MET A 27 -2.14 -2.45 10.23
CA MET A 27 -2.16 -3.60 11.13
C MET A 27 -2.00 -4.94 10.40
N GLU A 28 -2.44 -5.03 9.14
CA GLU A 28 -2.24 -6.21 8.28
C GLU A 28 -0.80 -6.35 7.77
N GLY A 29 -0.05 -5.25 7.80
CA GLY A 29 1.30 -5.14 7.26
C GLY A 29 1.31 -4.83 5.76
N TYR A 30 2.22 -3.95 5.35
CA TYR A 30 2.36 -3.53 3.96
C TYR A 30 3.28 -4.44 3.16
N GLY A 31 2.81 -4.83 1.98
CA GLY A 31 3.56 -5.64 1.02
C GLY A 31 3.43 -7.15 1.25
N ALA A 32 3.58 -7.92 0.18
CA ALA A 32 3.26 -9.35 0.17
C ALA A 32 3.98 -10.16 1.26
N VAL A 33 5.24 -9.81 1.59
CA VAL A 33 6.01 -10.51 2.62
C VAL A 33 5.41 -10.28 4.02
N ALA A 34 5.16 -9.03 4.40
CA ALA A 34 4.60 -8.70 5.71
C ALA A 34 3.18 -9.25 5.88
N THR A 35 2.33 -9.09 4.86
CA THR A 35 0.97 -9.62 4.86
C THR A 35 0.97 -11.15 4.99
N SER A 36 1.85 -11.86 4.27
CA SER A 36 1.99 -13.32 4.37
C SER A 36 2.49 -13.80 5.74
N MET A 37 3.16 -12.92 6.50
CA MET A 37 3.63 -13.17 7.86
C MET A 37 2.65 -12.67 8.93
N GLY A 38 1.39 -12.42 8.57
CA GLY A 38 0.36 -11.95 9.51
C GLY A 38 0.62 -10.54 10.03
N GLY A 39 1.30 -9.70 9.25
CA GLY A 39 1.58 -8.30 9.57
C GLY A 39 2.89 -8.06 10.33
N ALA A 40 3.63 -9.10 10.70
CA ALA A 40 4.98 -8.93 11.26
C ALA A 40 5.88 -8.18 10.28
N SER A 41 6.57 -7.11 10.69
CA SER A 41 7.30 -6.25 9.73
C SER A 41 8.44 -5.40 10.31
N MET A 42 8.81 -5.58 11.58
CA MET A 42 9.65 -4.61 12.30
C MET A 42 11.16 -4.85 12.24
N ALA A 43 11.61 -6.09 11.99
CA ALA A 43 13.02 -6.48 12.21
C ALA A 43 13.60 -7.38 11.10
N TYR A 44 13.02 -7.36 9.91
CA TYR A 44 13.51 -8.11 8.76
C TYR A 44 13.21 -7.32 7.47
N ASP A 45 13.90 -7.64 6.38
CA ASP A 45 13.67 -7.02 5.08
C ASP A 45 12.37 -7.55 4.45
N ASN A 46 11.37 -6.69 4.30
CA ASN A 46 10.12 -6.96 3.58
C ASN A 46 10.03 -6.16 2.26
N GLY A 47 11.16 -5.68 1.75
CA GLY A 47 11.27 -4.95 0.49
C GLY A 47 10.62 -3.58 0.54
N ALA A 48 10.03 -3.14 -0.59
CA ALA A 48 9.48 -1.80 -0.72
C ALA A 48 8.34 -1.49 0.26
N GLY A 49 7.70 -2.53 0.84
CA GLY A 49 6.71 -2.38 1.91
C GLY A 49 7.29 -1.80 3.21
N ALA A 50 8.61 -1.89 3.43
CA ALA A 50 9.29 -1.34 4.60
C ALA A 50 9.07 0.17 4.75
N MET A 51 8.91 0.89 3.63
CA MET A 51 8.63 2.33 3.63
C MET A 51 7.39 2.69 4.45
N MET A 52 6.39 1.82 4.50
CA MET A 52 5.17 2.03 5.29
C MET A 52 5.22 1.34 6.66
N ASN A 53 5.88 0.18 6.75
CA ASN A 53 5.96 -0.62 7.98
C ASN A 53 7.02 -0.07 8.97
N ASN A 54 8.29 -0.14 8.59
CA ASN A 54 9.44 0.33 9.36
C ASN A 54 10.60 0.65 8.40
N PRO A 55 10.83 1.92 8.03
CA PRO A 55 11.87 2.30 7.07
C PRO A 55 13.29 1.88 7.48
N ALA A 56 13.54 1.65 8.78
CA ALA A 56 14.86 1.20 9.26
C ALA A 56 15.24 -0.19 8.70
N THR A 57 14.27 -1.04 8.34
CA THR A 57 14.57 -2.38 7.80
C THR A 57 15.05 -2.35 6.35
N LEU A 58 14.94 -1.22 5.63
CA LEU A 58 15.60 -1.04 4.33
C LEU A 58 17.12 -1.18 4.43
N GLY A 59 17.68 -0.88 5.59
CA GLY A 59 19.10 -1.11 5.88
C GLY A 59 19.48 -2.58 5.91
N LEU A 60 18.51 -3.49 5.98
CA LEU A 60 18.73 -4.94 5.94
C LEU A 60 18.73 -5.49 4.49
N MET A 61 18.30 -4.69 3.51
CA MET A 61 18.38 -5.04 2.09
C MET A 61 19.84 -5.26 1.65
N GLY A 62 20.06 -6.09 0.63
CA GLY A 62 21.34 -6.18 -0.06
C GLY A 62 21.76 -4.87 -0.75
N GLN A 63 23.04 -4.75 -1.12
CA GLN A 63 23.51 -3.61 -1.92
C GLN A 63 22.92 -3.62 -3.32
N GLY A 64 22.67 -2.43 -3.87
CA GLY A 64 22.15 -2.25 -5.22
C GLY A 64 20.78 -1.61 -5.23
N SER A 65 19.99 -1.87 -6.27
CA SER A 65 18.65 -1.34 -6.43
C SER A 65 17.63 -2.42 -6.72
N ALA A 66 16.39 -2.17 -6.31
CA ALA A 66 15.27 -3.07 -6.52
C ALA A 66 14.01 -2.29 -6.92
N ILE A 67 13.20 -2.88 -7.79
CA ILE A 67 11.86 -2.41 -8.12
C ILE A 67 10.86 -3.42 -7.56
N GLY A 68 9.96 -2.94 -6.71
CA GLY A 68 8.84 -3.72 -6.19
C GLY A 68 7.55 -3.33 -6.90
N VAL A 69 6.76 -4.33 -7.31
CA VAL A 69 5.40 -4.15 -7.83
C VAL A 69 4.48 -5.10 -7.08
N ALA A 70 3.36 -4.59 -6.59
CA ALA A 70 2.37 -5.38 -5.87
C ALA A 70 0.95 -4.90 -6.19
N VAL A 71 -0.02 -5.80 -6.03
CA VAL A 71 -1.44 -5.46 -6.08
C VAL A 71 -2.10 -6.10 -4.87
N GLY A 72 -2.58 -5.28 -3.93
CA GLY A 72 -3.40 -5.72 -2.81
C GLY A 72 -4.87 -5.87 -3.24
N PHE A 73 -5.57 -6.81 -2.63
CA PHE A 73 -7.01 -6.99 -2.82
C PHE A 73 -7.68 -7.10 -1.45
N LEU A 74 -8.64 -6.22 -1.21
CA LEU A 74 -9.49 -6.21 -0.02
C LEU A 74 -10.94 -6.41 -0.47
N GLY A 75 -11.55 -7.54 -0.08
CA GLY A 75 -12.95 -7.86 -0.38
C GLY A 75 -13.78 -8.02 0.89
N PRO A 76 -14.34 -6.93 1.46
CA PRO A 76 -15.07 -7.00 2.71
C PRO A 76 -16.55 -7.36 2.48
N ASP A 77 -17.10 -8.22 3.33
CA ASP A 77 -18.54 -8.50 3.40
C ASP A 77 -19.14 -7.75 4.58
N VAL A 78 -19.90 -6.68 4.31
CA VAL A 78 -20.41 -5.77 5.33
C VAL A 78 -21.92 -5.64 5.24
N LYS A 79 -22.59 -5.97 6.34
CA LYS A 79 -24.04 -5.82 6.51
C LYS A 79 -24.35 -4.98 7.75
N ALA A 80 -25.19 -3.96 7.57
CA ALA A 80 -25.79 -3.21 8.67
C ALA A 80 -27.22 -3.69 8.90
N SER A 81 -27.62 -3.90 10.15
CA SER A 81 -28.99 -4.30 10.49
C SER A 81 -29.50 -3.61 11.74
N VAL A 82 -30.78 -3.25 11.74
CA VAL A 82 -31.51 -2.75 12.91
C VAL A 82 -32.65 -3.73 13.23
N PRO A 83 -32.40 -4.74 14.08
CA PRO A 83 -33.35 -5.83 14.33
C PRO A 83 -34.71 -5.37 14.86
N ALA A 84 -34.73 -4.30 15.67
CA ALA A 84 -35.94 -3.74 16.26
C ALA A 84 -36.96 -3.23 15.22
N PHE A 85 -36.52 -2.92 14.00
CA PHE A 85 -37.38 -2.46 12.90
C PHE A 85 -37.36 -3.41 11.69
N GLY A 86 -36.70 -4.57 11.80
CA GLY A 86 -36.56 -5.53 10.70
C GLY A 86 -35.78 -4.98 9.48
N LEU A 87 -34.98 -3.92 9.66
CA LEU A 87 -34.25 -3.29 8.57
C LEU A 87 -32.85 -3.89 8.42
N SER A 88 -32.40 -4.09 7.19
CA SER A 88 -31.01 -4.42 6.88
C SER A 88 -30.56 -3.76 5.58
N ALA A 89 -29.31 -3.33 5.54
CA ALA A 89 -28.65 -2.79 4.36
C ALA A 89 -27.32 -3.53 4.16
N GLN A 90 -27.08 -3.96 2.92
CA GLN A 90 -25.80 -4.53 2.51
C GLN A 90 -24.91 -3.40 1.98
N SER A 91 -23.62 -3.45 2.30
CA SER A 91 -22.63 -2.58 1.66
C SER A 91 -22.48 -2.94 0.19
N ALA A 92 -22.20 -1.95 -0.66
CA ALA A 92 -21.83 -2.16 -2.07
C ALA A 92 -20.30 -2.21 -2.27
N GLY A 93 -19.52 -2.05 -1.20
CA GLY A 93 -18.07 -2.03 -1.22
C GLY A 93 -17.47 -3.42 -1.11
N ASP A 94 -17.59 -4.25 -2.15
CA ASP A 94 -17.23 -5.67 -2.08
C ASP A 94 -15.80 -5.97 -2.55
N ALA A 95 -15.15 -5.02 -3.25
CA ALA A 95 -13.85 -5.24 -3.86
C ALA A 95 -13.06 -3.93 -3.98
N TYR A 96 -11.87 -3.92 -3.39
CA TYR A 96 -10.91 -2.82 -3.45
C TYR A 96 -9.55 -3.36 -3.90
N TYR A 97 -9.10 -2.89 -5.07
CA TYR A 97 -7.78 -3.21 -5.61
C TYR A 97 -6.80 -2.07 -5.33
N MET A 98 -5.61 -2.42 -4.85
CA MET A 98 -4.63 -1.47 -4.33
C MET A 98 -3.27 -1.72 -4.99
N PRO A 99 -3.02 -1.15 -6.18
CA PRO A 99 -1.73 -1.27 -6.84
C PRO A 99 -0.66 -0.46 -6.07
N ALA A 100 0.53 -1.02 -5.97
CA ALA A 100 1.69 -0.40 -5.36
C ALA A 100 2.94 -0.62 -6.21
N ILE A 101 3.77 0.41 -6.32
CA ILE A 101 5.07 0.36 -6.96
C ILE A 101 6.08 1.08 -6.07
N GLY A 102 7.29 0.53 -5.96
CA GLY A 102 8.37 1.11 -5.17
C GLY A 102 9.73 0.90 -5.82
N TYR A 103 10.63 1.83 -5.59
CA TYR A 103 12.04 1.72 -5.96
C TYR A 103 12.88 1.86 -4.70
N LEU A 104 13.81 0.94 -4.51
CA LEU A 104 14.74 0.93 -3.40
C LEU A 104 16.17 0.99 -3.93
N MET A 105 17.05 1.67 -3.19
CA MET A 105 18.47 1.71 -3.54
C MET A 105 19.31 1.78 -2.28
N LYS A 106 20.17 0.79 -2.06
CA LYS A 106 21.13 0.80 -0.96
C LYS A 106 22.54 0.99 -1.47
N THR A 107 23.24 1.98 -0.91
CA THR A 107 24.64 2.32 -1.20
C THR A 107 25.42 2.56 0.10
N GLY A 108 26.34 1.65 0.42
CA GLY A 108 27.04 1.63 1.70
C GLY A 108 26.05 1.59 2.88
N GLN A 109 26.06 2.67 3.68
CA GLN A 109 25.21 2.85 4.86
C GLN A 109 23.89 3.59 4.55
N PHE A 110 23.65 3.96 3.29
CA PHE A 110 22.46 4.73 2.88
C PHE A 110 21.47 3.86 2.11
N THR A 111 20.19 4.17 2.30
CA THR A 111 19.00 3.53 1.71
C THR A 111 18.05 4.57 1.16
#